data_AF-A0A372Q1L8-F1
#
_entry.id   AF-A0A372Q1L8-F1
#
_cell.length_a   1.000
_cell.length_b   1.000
_cell.length_c   1.000
_cell.angle_alpha   90.00
_cell.angle_beta   90.00
_cell.angle_gamma   90.00
#
_symmetry.space_group_name_H-M   'P 1'
#
loop_
_entity.id
_entity.type
_entity.pdbx_description
1 polymer ?
#
loop_
_entity_poly.entity_id
_entity_poly.type
_entity_poly.pdbx_seq_one_letter_code
_entity_poly.pdbx_strand_id
1 'polypeptide(L)'
;MRNDTIFTSITGKDLLRQNMKYESHLNNQHDQHIIDLATDVFWNTRLSHFQRNQFTNLANDANVINEIHFQASNDTHFRMSQLYNNQQGPDNDIFNGIRFY
;
A
#
# COMPACT_ATOMS: atom_id res chain seq x y z
N MET A 1 -17.15 -2.92 -9.21
CA MET A 1 -15.79 -3.48 -9.30
C MET A 1 -14.90 -2.70 -8.34
N ARG A 2 -14.43 -3.32 -7.27
CA ARG A 2 -13.42 -2.72 -6.38
C ARG A 2 -12.09 -2.95 -7.09
N ASN A 3 -11.33 -1.90 -7.37
CA ASN A 3 -9.99 -2.04 -7.94
C ASN A 3 -9.23 -3.04 -7.07
N ASP A 4 -8.78 -4.15 -7.67
CA ASP A 4 -7.74 -4.96 -7.05
C ASP A 4 -6.59 -4.00 -6.75
N THR A 5 -6.34 -3.75 -5.46
CA THR A 5 -5.31 -2.80 -5.04
C THR A 5 -3.97 -3.40 -5.43
N ILE A 6 -3.43 -3.01 -6.58
CA ILE A 6 -2.15 -3.52 -7.06
C ILE A 6 -1.07 -3.02 -6.08
N PHE A 7 -0.46 -3.96 -5.35
CA PHE A 7 0.70 -3.66 -4.51
C PHE A 7 1.82 -3.13 -5.41
N THR A 8 2.19 -1.87 -5.20
CA THR A 8 3.32 -1.25 -5.91
C THR A 8 4.45 -1.05 -4.91
N SER A 9 5.56 -1.71 -5.16
CA SER A 9 6.78 -1.59 -4.35
C SER A 9 7.32 -0.15 -4.41
N ILE A 10 7.68 0.40 -3.25
CA ILE A 10 8.34 1.70 -3.16
C ILE A 10 9.86 1.52 -3.11
N THR A 11 10.61 2.46 -3.68
CA THR A 11 12.08 2.47 -3.59
C THR A 11 12.58 3.47 -2.56
N GLY A 12 13.86 3.37 -2.17
CA GLY A 12 14.49 4.37 -1.32
C GLY A 12 14.46 5.78 -1.94
N LYS A 13 14.53 5.87 -3.27
CA LYS A 13 14.42 7.15 -3.99
C LYS A 13 13.00 7.72 -3.92
N ASP A 14 11.98 6.86 -3.95
CA ASP A 14 10.59 7.30 -3.78
C ASP A 14 10.34 7.85 -2.38
N LEU A 15 10.94 7.24 -1.34
CA LEU A 15 10.91 7.77 0.03
C LEU A 15 11.59 9.13 0.12
N LEU A 16 12.75 9.30 -0.50
CA LEU A 16 13.39 10.63 -0.58
C LEU A 16 12.48 11.63 -1.29
N ARG A 17 11.85 11.24 -2.40
CA ARG A 17 10.91 12.11 -3.14
C ARG A 17 9.74 12.54 -2.26
N GLN A 18 9.18 11.63 -1.47
CA GLN A 18 8.09 11.95 -0.53
C GLN A 18 8.55 12.94 0.55
N ASN A 19 9.75 12.74 1.11
CA ASN A 19 10.33 13.66 2.07
C ASN A 19 10.58 15.06 1.43
N MET A 20 11.14 15.11 0.23
CA MET A 20 11.38 16.35 -0.51
C MET A 20 10.07 17.10 -0.80
N LYS A 21 8.99 16.38 -1.13
CA LYS A 21 7.65 16.97 -1.26
C LYS A 21 7.20 17.60 0.05
N TYR A 22 7.29 16.87 1.15
CA TYR A 22 6.90 17.35 2.47
C TYR A 22 7.64 18.63 2.86
N GLU A 23 8.97 18.64 2.74
CA GLU A 23 9.80 19.81 3.05
C GLU A 23 9.55 20.99 2.10
N SER A 24 9.26 20.72 0.83
CA SER A 24 8.93 21.76 -0.14
C SER A 24 7.57 22.41 0.18
N HIS A 25 6.58 21.61 0.58
CA HIS A 25 5.30 22.12 1.06
C HIS A 25 5.46 23.03 2.28
N LEU A 26 6.31 22.68 3.25
CA LEU A 26 6.60 23.53 4.41
C LEU A 26 7.23 24.87 4.00
N ASN A 27 7.95 24.90 2.90
CA ASN A 27 8.61 26.10 2.36
C ASN A 27 7.80 26.83 1.27
N ASN A 28 6.50 26.51 1.11
CA ASN A 28 5.62 27.05 0.06
C ASN A 28 6.15 26.83 -1.37
N GLN A 29 6.98 25.82 -1.58
CA GLN A 29 7.43 25.39 -2.89
C GLN A 29 6.57 24.22 -3.37
N HIS A 30 5.75 24.47 -4.39
CA HIS A 30 4.79 23.48 -4.91
C HIS A 30 5.10 23.01 -6.33
N ASP A 31 6.17 23.53 -6.93
CA ASP A 31 6.58 23.13 -8.26
C ASP A 31 7.12 21.68 -8.24
N GLN A 32 6.32 20.77 -8.79
CA GLN A 32 6.64 19.35 -8.84
C GLN A 32 7.91 19.06 -9.65
N HIS A 33 8.19 19.84 -10.69
CA HIS A 33 9.39 19.69 -11.50
C HIS A 33 10.64 20.05 -10.70
N ILE A 34 10.58 21.12 -9.89
CA ILE A 34 11.69 21.49 -9.00
C ILE A 34 11.93 20.40 -7.94
N ILE A 35 10.86 19.85 -7.36
CA ILE A 35 10.96 18.78 -6.37
C ILE A 35 11.61 17.52 -6.97
N ASP A 36 11.20 17.14 -8.18
CA ASP A 36 11.72 15.97 -8.87
C ASP A 36 13.20 16.15 -9.23
N LEU A 37 13.57 17.32 -9.76
CA LEU A 37 14.96 17.66 -10.05
C LEU A 37 15.83 17.64 -8.79
N ALA A 38 15.34 18.23 -7.69
CA ALA A 38 16.06 18.24 -6.42
C ALA A 38 16.22 16.82 -5.87
N THR A 39 15.19 15.99 -5.96
CA THR A 39 15.25 14.57 -5.58
C THR A 39 16.35 13.84 -6.36
N ASP A 40 16.41 14.03 -7.68
CA ASP A 40 17.42 13.41 -8.54
C ASP A 40 18.84 13.86 -8.18
N VAL A 41 19.04 15.17 -7.98
CA VAL A 41 20.33 15.73 -7.58
C VAL A 41 20.76 15.16 -6.23
N PHE A 42 19.88 15.14 -5.23
CA PHE A 42 20.21 14.63 -3.91
C PHE A 42 20.54 13.14 -3.95
N TRP A 43 19.69 12.34 -4.59
CA TRP A 43 19.87 10.90 -4.70
C TRP A 43 21.18 10.53 -5.39
N ASN A 44 21.51 11.18 -6.50
CA ASN A 44 22.67 10.82 -7.31
C ASN A 44 23.97 11.39 -6.75
N THR A 45 23.95 12.62 -6.24
CA THR A 45 25.18 13.40 -5.99
C THR A 45 25.40 13.83 -4.55
N ARG A 46 24.36 13.96 -3.73
CA ARG A 46 24.49 14.52 -2.36
C ARG A 46 24.45 13.46 -1.27
N LEU A 47 23.73 12.36 -1.49
CA LEU A 47 23.69 11.26 -0.53
C LEU A 47 24.92 10.37 -0.66
N SER A 48 25.54 10.10 0.48
CA SER A 48 26.55 9.04 0.56
C SER A 48 25.94 7.67 0.30
N HIS A 49 26.78 6.70 -0.02
CA HIS A 49 26.35 5.30 -0.17
C HIS A 49 25.62 4.78 1.09
N PHE A 50 26.15 5.10 2.28
CA PHE A 50 25.52 4.72 3.53
C PHE A 50 24.10 5.30 3.69
N GLN A 51 23.91 6.58 3.40
CA GLN A 51 22.60 7.22 3.48
C GLN A 51 21.61 6.63 2.47
N ARG A 52 22.05 6.36 1.23
CA ARG A 52 21.22 5.67 0.23
C ARG A 52 20.79 4.29 0.73
N ASN A 53 21.69 3.55 1.37
CA ASN A 53 21.34 2.25 1.94
C ASN A 53 20.30 2.36 3.07
N GLN A 54 20.34 3.40 3.90
CA GLN A 54 19.31 3.61 4.91
C GLN A 54 17.92 3.80 4.28
N PHE A 55 17.81 4.63 3.23
CA PHE A 55 16.57 4.79 2.48
C PHE A 55 16.11 3.49 1.81
N THR A 56 17.03 2.75 1.19
CA THR A 56 16.73 1.46 0.57
C THR A 56 16.23 0.44 1.58
N ASN A 57 16.87 0.34 2.75
CA ASN A 57 16.45 -0.58 3.80
C ASN A 57 15.06 -0.22 4.32
N LEU A 58 14.80 1.06 4.59
CA LEU A 58 13.47 1.51 5.02
C LEU A 58 12.39 1.20 3.97
N ALA A 59 12.70 1.38 2.68
CA ALA A 59 11.78 1.02 1.61
C ALA A 59 11.51 -0.50 1.59
N ASN A 60 12.54 -1.32 1.77
CA ASN A 60 12.39 -2.77 1.83
C ASN A 60 11.52 -3.20 3.02
N ASP A 61 11.75 -2.65 4.21
CA ASP A 61 10.96 -2.95 5.41
C ASP A 61 9.49 -2.55 5.21
N ALA A 62 9.24 -1.37 4.63
CA ALA A 62 7.89 -0.90 4.31
C ALA A 62 7.21 -1.81 3.28
N ASN A 63 7.94 -2.28 2.26
CA ASN A 63 7.42 -3.20 1.25
C ASN A 63 7.04 -4.55 1.87
N VAL A 64 7.86 -5.09 2.77
CA VAL A 64 7.56 -6.35 3.49
C VAL A 64 6.28 -6.20 4.32
N ILE A 65 6.14 -5.10 5.07
CA ILE A 65 4.95 -4.82 5.87
C ILE A 65 3.70 -4.73 4.98
N ASN A 66 3.80 -4.00 3.88
CA ASN A 66 2.69 -3.82 2.95
C ASN A 66 2.29 -5.13 2.26
N GLU A 67 3.25 -6.00 1.92
CA GLU A 67 2.99 -7.32 1.37
C GLU A 67 2.20 -8.19 2.35
N ILE A 68 2.62 -8.23 3.62
CA ILE A 68 1.90 -8.96 4.67
C ILE A 68 0.46 -8.45 4.81
N HIS A 69 0.27 -7.14 4.81
CA HIS A 69 -1.07 -6.54 4.87
C HIS A 69 -1.92 -6.89 3.65
N PHE A 70 -1.34 -6.85 2.45
CA PHE A 70 -2.03 -7.22 1.22
C PHE A 70 -2.47 -8.69 1.23
N GLN A 71 -1.59 -9.60 1.65
CA GLN A 71 -1.90 -11.02 1.79
C GLN A 71 -3.02 -11.26 2.80
N ALA A 72 -2.98 -10.63 3.98
CA ALA A 72 -4.01 -10.74 4.99
C ALA A 72 -5.38 -10.21 4.50
N SER A 73 -5.37 -9.12 3.74
CA SER A 73 -6.59 -8.56 3.13
C SER A 73 -7.19 -9.53 2.10
N ASN A 74 -6.36 -10.13 1.26
CA ASN A 74 -6.80 -11.11 0.26
C ASN A 74 -7.34 -12.39 0.91
N ASP A 75 -6.68 -12.91 1.95
CA ASP A 75 -7.19 -14.08 2.71
C ASP A 75 -8.57 -13.79 3.30
N THR A 76 -8.72 -12.61 3.91
CA THR A 76 -10.01 -12.17 4.46
C THR A 76 -11.08 -12.08 3.38
N HIS A 77 -10.75 -11.48 2.23
CA HIS A 77 -11.67 -11.38 1.11
C HIS A 77 -12.08 -12.75 0.57
N PHE A 78 -11.12 -13.66 0.41
CA PHE A 78 -11.36 -15.02 -0.05
C PHE A 78 -12.29 -15.79 0.91
N ARG A 79 -12.02 -15.71 2.22
CA ARG A 79 -12.88 -16.33 3.24
C ARG A 79 -14.29 -15.76 3.24
N MET A 80 -14.44 -14.44 3.09
CA MET A 80 -15.76 -13.82 2.97
C MET A 80 -16.51 -14.27 1.71
N SER A 81 -15.82 -14.38 0.56
CA SER A 81 -16.42 -14.88 -0.67
C SER A 81 -16.90 -16.32 -0.53
N GLN A 82 -16.11 -17.19 0.14
CA GLN A 82 -16.53 -18.56 0.43
C GLN A 82 -17.77 -18.61 1.32
N LEU A 83 -17.83 -17.81 2.38
CA LEU A 83 -19.01 -17.74 3.25
C LEU A 83 -20.25 -17.30 2.46
N TYR A 84 -20.13 -16.28 1.62
CA TYR A 84 -21.22 -15.81 0.75
C TYR A 84 -21.69 -16.90 -0.22
N ASN A 85 -20.77 -17.59 -0.88
CA ASN A 85 -21.10 -18.67 -1.82
C ASN A 85 -21.73 -19.88 -1.11
N ASN A 86 -21.26 -20.21 0.10
CA ASN A 86 -21.82 -21.29 0.91
C ASN A 86 -23.21 -20.95 1.47
N GLN A 87 -23.54 -19.66 1.64
CA GLN A 87 -24.89 -19.20 1.95
C GLN A 87 -25.85 -19.27 0.75
N GLN A 88 -25.36 -19.47 -0.48
CA GLN A 88 -26.15 -19.60 -1.71
C GLN A 88 -26.32 -21.06 -2.17
N GLY A 89 -25.91 -22.04 -1.36
CA GLY A 89 -26.20 -23.47 -1.60
C GLY A 89 -27.71 -23.76 -1.60
N PRO A 90 -28.14 -24.90 -2.20
CA PRO A 90 -29.57 -25.22 -2.39
C PRO A 90 -30.38 -25.34 -1.10
N ASP A 91 -29.73 -25.39 0.07
CA ASP A 91 -30.37 -25.44 1.36
C ASP A 91 -30.56 -24.02 1.93
N ASN A 92 -31.47 -23.27 1.31
CA ASN A 92 -32.07 -22.08 1.93
C ASN A 92 -32.93 -22.42 3.18
N ASP A 93 -32.98 -23.70 3.59
CA ASP A 93 -33.95 -24.21 4.56
C ASP A 93 -33.44 -24.42 5.99
N ILE A 94 -32.18 -24.14 6.32
CA ILE A 94 -31.71 -24.30 7.71
C ILE A 94 -32.38 -23.27 8.66
N PHE A 95 -32.79 -22.10 8.14
CA PHE A 95 -33.48 -21.05 8.93
C PHE A 95 -34.75 -20.48 8.27
N ASN A 96 -35.39 -21.19 7.32
CA ASN A 96 -36.64 -20.75 6.69
C ASN A 96 -37.86 -20.90 7.63
N GLY A 97 -37.86 -20.13 8.71
CA GLY A 97 -39.04 -19.82 9.50
C GLY A 97 -39.53 -20.97 10.38
N ILE A 98 -38.98 -21.06 11.59
CA ILE A 98 -39.81 -21.52 12.71
C ILE A 98 -40.92 -20.47 12.85
N ARG A 99 -42.10 -20.77 12.32
CA ARG A 99 -43.32 -20.01 12.63
C ARG A 99 -43.69 -20.35 14.07
N PHE A 100 -43.57 -19.37 14.96
CA PHE A 100 -44.20 -19.44 16.26
C PHE A 100 -45.71 -19.30 16.05
N TYR A 101 -46.44 -20.39 16.30
CA TYR A 101 -47.90 -20.38 16.46
C TYR A 101 -48.26 -19.97 17.88
#